data_AF-A0A8J6YRV2-F1
#
_entry.id   AF-A0A8J6YRV2-F1
#
_cell.length_a   1.000
_cell.length_b   1.000
_cell.length_c   1.000
_cell.angle_alpha   90.00
_cell.angle_beta   90.00
_cell.angle_gamma   90.00
#
_symmetry.space_group_name_H-M   'P 1'
#
loop_
_entity.id
_entity.type
_entity.pdbx_description
1 polymer ?
#
loop_
_entity_poly.entity_id
_entity_poly.type
_entity_poly.pdbx_seq_one_letter_code
_entity_poly.pdbx_strand_id
1 'polypeptide(L)'
;MLCTGISYLWARNFRSPAFHIFHEDGTSVIELRYKGFRIIQGKERLSGLHSSFVEKDEEATTLSIDLEDPVTQLTVTLNYTIYHSYNVIARSVFVENNGNHTVRLDRIMSASLDFDRDDFDFLYLAGAPLRERFVKQQPLTMGRFSIGSIRGASSHHFNPFFALVRKGAQEENGDVYGFSTCIAGTF
;
A
#
# COMPACT_ATOMS: atom_id res chain seq x y z
N MET A 1 8.81 -10.84 15.94
CA MET A 1 7.86 -10.57 14.85
C MET A 1 8.68 -9.97 13.72
N LEU A 2 8.86 -10.67 12.61
CA LEU A 2 9.57 -10.10 11.45
C LEU A 2 8.66 -9.01 10.86
N CYS A 3 9.02 -7.75 11.06
CA CYS A 3 8.40 -6.62 10.38
C CYS A 3 8.85 -6.68 8.92
N THR A 4 8.07 -7.37 8.07
CA THR A 4 8.40 -7.55 6.67
C THR A 4 7.76 -6.40 5.89
N GLY A 5 8.55 -5.54 5.26
CA GLY A 5 8.06 -4.43 4.42
C GLY A 5 7.12 -4.86 3.27
N ILE A 6 7.00 -6.17 3.02
CA ILE A 6 6.02 -6.84 2.18
C ILE A 6 5.63 -8.19 2.79
N SER A 7 4.34 -8.55 2.75
CA SER A 7 3.86 -9.92 3.01
C SER A 7 3.46 -10.63 1.70
N TYR A 8 3.90 -11.88 1.53
CA TYR A 8 3.51 -12.77 0.43
C TYR A 8 3.24 -14.20 0.95
N LEU A 9 2.50 -14.97 0.16
CA LEU A 9 1.85 -16.24 0.53
C LEU A 9 2.83 -17.43 0.58
N TRP A 10 3.99 -17.30 1.25
CA TRP A 10 4.83 -18.47 1.60
C TRP A 10 5.81 -18.30 2.77
N ALA A 11 5.80 -17.19 3.51
CA ALA A 11 6.75 -16.96 4.59
C ALA A 11 6.16 -17.20 6.01
N ARG A 12 5.64 -18.41 6.31
CA ARG A 12 5.01 -18.75 7.62
C ARG A 12 4.05 -17.66 8.17
N ASN A 13 3.50 -16.84 7.29
CA ASN A 13 2.72 -15.66 7.59
C ASN A 13 1.30 -15.92 7.08
N PHE A 14 0.39 -16.18 8.02
CA PHE A 14 -1.01 -16.51 7.74
C PHE A 14 -1.91 -15.27 7.64
N ARG A 15 -1.33 -14.06 7.66
CA ARG A 15 -2.05 -12.81 7.46
C ARG A 15 -2.37 -12.63 5.97
N SER A 16 -3.33 -11.75 5.67
CA SER A 16 -3.65 -11.37 4.30
C SER A 16 -2.40 -10.86 3.57
N PRO A 17 -1.97 -11.48 2.46
CA PRO A 17 -0.77 -11.08 1.77
C PRO A 17 -1.00 -9.78 0.99
N ALA A 18 0.05 -8.98 0.88
CA ALA A 18 0.12 -7.82 0.00
C ALA A 18 0.33 -8.22 -1.47
N PHE A 19 0.95 -9.37 -1.71
CA PHE A 19 1.25 -9.90 -3.04
C PHE A 19 0.74 -11.33 -3.18
N HIS A 20 0.01 -11.59 -4.26
CA HIS A 20 -0.43 -12.92 -4.64
C HIS A 20 -0.34 -13.07 -6.16
N ILE A 21 0.47 -14.03 -6.60
CA ILE A 21 0.73 -14.31 -8.01
C ILE A 21 0.54 -15.79 -8.28
N PHE A 22 0.25 -16.14 -9.54
CA PHE A 22 0.22 -17.51 -10.01
C PHE A 22 1.16 -17.68 -11.21
N HIS A 23 1.89 -18.78 -11.19
CA HIS A 23 2.75 -19.23 -12.28
C HIS A 23 1.97 -20.12 -13.25
N GLU A 24 2.54 -20.41 -14.42
CA GLU A 24 1.92 -21.26 -15.46
C GLU A 24 1.61 -22.67 -14.97
N ASP A 25 2.43 -23.20 -14.06
CA ASP A 25 2.26 -24.52 -13.45
C ASP A 25 1.16 -24.56 -12.36
N GLY A 26 0.50 -23.43 -12.11
CA GLY A 26 -0.57 -23.28 -11.13
C GLY A 26 -0.07 -23.04 -9.70
N THR A 27 1.24 -23.04 -9.46
CA THR A 27 1.82 -22.70 -8.15
C THR A 27 1.75 -21.19 -7.91
N SER A 28 1.75 -20.81 -6.63
CA SER A 28 1.68 -19.40 -6.19
C SER A 28 2.86 -18.98 -5.31
N VAL A 29 3.92 -19.80 -5.30
CA VAL A 29 5.09 -19.60 -4.45
C VAL A 29 5.95 -18.51 -5.06
N ILE A 30 6.34 -17.52 -4.26
CA ILE A 30 7.28 -16.48 -4.66
C ILE A 30 8.27 -16.29 -3.51
N GLU A 31 9.54 -16.12 -3.83
CA GLU A 31 10.58 -15.81 -2.85
C GLU A 31 11.30 -14.52 -3.24
N LEU A 32 10.74 -13.38 -2.82
CA LEU A 32 11.35 -12.08 -3.09
C LEU A 32 12.59 -11.88 -2.23
N ARG A 33 13.75 -11.77 -2.90
CA ARG A 33 15.04 -11.49 -2.28
C ARG A 33 15.50 -10.08 -2.62
N TYR A 34 16.08 -9.39 -1.66
CA TYR A 34 16.66 -8.08 -1.90
C TYR A 34 17.76 -8.14 -2.97
N LYS A 35 17.62 -7.33 -4.02
CA LYS A 35 18.55 -7.23 -5.14
C LYS A 35 19.36 -5.94 -5.10
N GLY A 36 18.75 -4.84 -4.66
CA GLY A 36 19.40 -3.54 -4.64
C GLY A 36 18.46 -2.41 -4.23
N PHE A 37 19.03 -1.20 -4.11
CA PHE A 37 18.24 0.02 -4.04
C PHE A 37 18.88 1.13 -4.86
N ARG A 38 18.08 2.15 -5.16
CA ARG A 38 18.51 3.42 -5.74
C ARG A 38 17.80 4.57 -5.04
N ILE A 39 18.51 5.69 -4.88
CA ILE A 39 17.95 6.94 -4.38
C ILE A 39 17.88 7.90 -5.57
N ILE A 40 16.69 8.43 -5.80
CA ILE A 40 16.37 9.31 -6.91
C ILE A 40 15.93 10.64 -6.31
N GLN A 41 16.50 11.73 -6.81
CA GLN A 41 16.06 13.07 -6.43
C GLN A 41 14.68 13.33 -7.03
N GLY A 42 13.78 13.95 -6.27
CA GLY A 42 12.42 14.20 -6.71
C GLY A 42 11.51 12.97 -6.70
N LYS A 43 10.54 12.98 -7.61
CA LYS A 43 9.52 11.95 -7.75
C LYS A 43 9.14 11.76 -9.22
N GLU A 44 9.46 10.59 -9.77
CA GLU A 44 9.03 10.22 -11.11
C GLU A 44 7.50 10.06 -11.22
N ARG A 45 6.94 10.51 -12.34
CA ARG A 45 5.52 10.32 -12.65
C ARG A 45 5.25 8.87 -13.04
N LEU A 46 4.14 8.33 -12.55
CA LEU A 46 3.70 6.99 -12.92
C LEU A 46 2.99 7.05 -14.28
N SER A 47 3.58 6.43 -15.30
CA SER A 47 2.99 6.41 -16.65
C SER A 47 1.58 5.79 -16.64
N GLY A 48 0.61 6.48 -17.23
CA GLY A 48 -0.78 6.02 -17.32
C GLY A 48 -1.58 6.05 -16.02
N LEU A 49 -1.00 6.52 -14.90
CA LEU A 49 -1.66 6.60 -13.60
C LEU A 49 -1.66 8.02 -13.05
N HIS A 50 -2.67 8.34 -12.25
CA HIS A 50 -2.67 9.55 -11.46
C HIS A 50 -1.70 9.38 -10.30
N SER A 51 -0.75 10.30 -10.15
CA SER A 51 0.22 10.28 -9.05
C SER A 51 0.51 11.70 -8.56
N SER A 52 0.89 11.82 -7.29
CA SER A 52 1.51 13.04 -6.80
C SER A 52 2.83 13.32 -7.54
N PHE A 53 3.25 14.58 -7.54
CA PHE A 53 4.46 15.05 -8.23
C PHE A 53 5.14 16.14 -7.39
N VAL A 54 6.31 16.58 -7.84
CA VAL A 54 7.02 17.77 -7.35
C VAL A 54 7.23 18.73 -8.51
N GLU A 55 7.33 20.02 -8.24
CA GLU A 55 7.66 21.02 -9.27
C GLU A 55 9.17 21.10 -9.50
N LYS A 56 9.94 20.84 -8.44
CA LYS A 56 11.40 20.77 -8.47
C LYS A 56 11.88 19.49 -7.79
N ASP A 57 12.92 18.86 -8.34
CA ASP A 57 13.41 17.59 -7.82
C ASP A 57 13.92 17.70 -6.37
N GLU A 58 14.41 18.87 -5.95
CA GLU A 58 14.83 19.12 -4.57
C GLU A 58 13.70 19.00 -3.54
N GLU A 59 12.43 19.04 -3.93
CA GLU A 59 11.29 19.01 -2.99
C GLU A 59 11.03 17.61 -2.41
N ALA A 60 11.59 16.56 -3.01
CA ALA A 60 11.39 15.19 -2.59
C ALA A 60 12.61 14.30 -2.81
N THR A 61 12.57 13.12 -2.21
CA THR A 61 13.52 12.06 -2.48
C THR A 61 12.80 10.73 -2.53
N THR A 62 13.08 9.94 -3.55
CA THR A 62 12.48 8.63 -3.75
C THR A 62 13.53 7.52 -3.55
N LEU A 63 13.29 6.65 -2.59
CA LEU A 63 14.00 5.39 -2.42
C LEU A 63 13.25 4.30 -3.20
N SER A 64 13.92 3.68 -4.17
CA SER A 64 13.41 2.50 -4.88
C SER A 64 14.20 1.28 -4.45
N ILE A 65 13.52 0.24 -3.96
CA ILE A 65 14.12 -1.01 -3.51
C ILE A 65 13.67 -2.12 -4.46
N ASP A 66 14.62 -2.79 -5.09
CA ASP A 66 14.35 -3.90 -5.98
C ASP A 66 14.45 -5.22 -5.23
N LEU A 67 13.40 -6.02 -5.34
CA LEU A 67 13.36 -7.39 -4.87
C LEU A 67 13.17 -8.30 -6.08
N GLU A 68 13.86 -9.43 -6.14
CA GLU A 68 13.77 -10.38 -7.24
C GLU A 68 13.48 -11.78 -6.70
N ASP A 69 12.60 -12.49 -7.38
CA ASP A 69 12.50 -13.94 -7.26
C ASP A 69 13.51 -14.60 -8.22
N PRO A 70 14.54 -15.29 -7.71
CA PRO A 70 15.59 -15.85 -8.54
C PRO A 70 15.12 -17.01 -9.44
N VAL A 71 13.98 -17.65 -9.12
CA VAL A 71 13.44 -18.76 -9.93
C VAL A 71 12.67 -18.22 -11.12
N THR A 72 11.78 -17.26 -10.87
CA THR A 72 10.85 -16.75 -11.89
C THR A 72 11.38 -15.52 -12.60
N GLN A 73 12.45 -14.90 -12.08
CA GLN A 73 13.01 -13.62 -12.54
C GLN A 73 11.97 -12.48 -12.50
N LEU A 74 10.99 -12.60 -11.60
CA LEU A 74 10.05 -11.52 -11.32
C LEU A 74 10.72 -10.49 -10.43
N THR A 75 10.78 -9.24 -10.89
CA THR A 75 11.28 -8.11 -10.11
C THR A 75 10.08 -7.33 -9.53
N VAL A 76 10.11 -7.08 -8.24
CA VAL A 76 9.18 -6.19 -7.53
C VAL A 76 9.97 -5.00 -7.01
N THR A 77 9.68 -3.81 -7.52
CA THR A 77 10.26 -2.57 -7.04
C THR A 77 9.30 -1.86 -6.09
N LEU A 78 9.78 -1.57 -4.88
CA LEU A 78 9.08 -0.75 -3.89
C LEU A 78 9.59 0.69 -3.93
N ASN A 79 8.70 1.63 -4.19
CA ASN A 79 9.03 3.04 -4.19
C ASN A 79 8.53 3.70 -2.90
N TYR A 80 9.39 4.51 -2.29
CA TYR A 80 9.11 5.33 -1.11
C TYR A 80 9.56 6.75 -1.41
N THR A 81 8.61 7.66 -1.65
CA THR A 81 8.92 9.09 -1.81
C THR A 81 8.63 9.83 -0.50
N ILE A 82 9.64 10.52 0.02
CA ILE A 82 9.51 11.48 1.12
C ILE A 82 9.49 12.88 0.52
N TYR A 83 8.52 13.70 0.94
CA TYR A 83 8.46 15.12 0.61
C TYR A 83 9.10 15.94 1.72
N HIS A 84 10.06 16.80 1.40
CA HIS A 84 10.88 17.46 2.43
C HIS A 84 10.10 18.47 3.26
N SER A 85 9.04 19.05 2.70
CA SER A 85 8.20 20.06 3.36
C SER A 85 6.93 19.48 4.00
N TYR A 86 6.68 18.16 3.89
CA TYR A 86 5.44 17.54 4.36
C TYR A 86 5.70 16.23 5.09
N ASN A 87 4.93 15.95 6.14
CA ASN A 87 4.97 14.66 6.85
C ASN A 87 4.20 13.58 6.07
N VAL A 88 4.59 13.34 4.82
CA VAL A 88 3.93 12.44 3.88
C VAL A 88 4.96 11.51 3.24
N ILE A 89 4.62 10.22 3.21
CA ILE A 89 5.36 9.21 2.46
C ILE A 89 4.42 8.65 1.39
N ALA A 90 4.76 8.87 0.12
CA ALA A 90 4.05 8.22 -0.98
C ALA A 90 4.71 6.87 -1.28
N ARG A 91 3.89 5.81 -1.40
CA ARG A 91 4.34 4.46 -1.73
C ARG A 91 3.70 3.96 -3.01
N SER A 92 4.48 3.28 -3.84
CA SER A 92 3.97 2.54 -4.98
C SER A 92 4.79 1.28 -5.21
N VAL A 93 4.23 0.37 -6.00
CA VAL A 93 4.85 -0.90 -6.34
C VAL A 93 4.85 -1.01 -7.85
N PHE A 94 6.00 -1.41 -8.40
CA PHE A 94 6.15 -1.80 -9.79
C PHE A 94 6.53 -3.27 -9.87
N VAL A 95 5.95 -4.00 -10.82
CA VAL A 95 6.24 -5.42 -11.02
C VAL A 95 6.66 -5.60 -12.47
N GLU A 96 7.83 -6.20 -12.67
CA GLU A 96 8.41 -6.48 -13.97
C GLU A 96 8.69 -7.97 -14.10
N ASN A 97 8.20 -8.57 -15.18
CA ASN A 97 8.49 -9.97 -15.50
C ASN A 97 9.68 -10.02 -16.46
N ASN A 98 10.87 -10.33 -15.92
CA ASN A 98 12.08 -10.54 -16.70
C ASN A 98 12.29 -12.01 -17.07
N GLY A 99 11.37 -12.91 -16.66
CA GLY A 99 11.40 -14.32 -16.98
C GLY A 99 10.79 -14.65 -18.34
N ASN A 100 10.87 -15.94 -18.69
CA ASN A 100 10.33 -16.47 -19.95
C ASN A 100 8.92 -17.06 -19.81
N HIS A 101 8.35 -17.04 -18.60
CA HIS A 101 7.05 -17.64 -18.30
C HIS A 101 6.03 -16.56 -17.96
N THR A 102 4.78 -16.81 -18.31
CA THR A 102 3.66 -15.93 -17.97
C THR A 102 3.39 -15.99 -16.47
N VAL A 103 3.19 -14.82 -15.86
CA VAL A 103 2.72 -14.70 -14.48
C VAL A 103 1.37 -14.02 -14.45
N ARG A 104 0.46 -14.53 -13.61
CA ARG A 104 -0.84 -13.88 -13.34
C ARG A 104 -0.78 -13.16 -12.00
N LEU A 105 -0.97 -11.85 -12.02
CA LEU A 105 -1.08 -11.04 -10.80
C LEU A 105 -2.52 -11.11 -10.29
N ASP A 106 -2.74 -11.77 -9.15
CA ASP A 106 -4.05 -11.89 -8.51
C ASP A 106 -4.27 -10.78 -7.46
N ARG A 107 -3.20 -10.38 -6.78
CA ARG A 107 -3.20 -9.24 -5.85
C ARG A 107 -1.85 -8.55 -5.81
N ILE A 108 -1.87 -7.22 -5.92
CA ILE A 108 -0.72 -6.34 -5.67
C ILE A 108 -1.23 -5.12 -4.89
N MET A 109 -0.81 -5.01 -3.62
CA MET A 109 -1.14 -3.86 -2.78
C MET A 109 -0.07 -2.77 -2.91
N SER A 110 -0.47 -1.51 -3.02
CA SER A 110 0.47 -0.37 -3.11
C SER A 110 1.35 -0.18 -1.86
N ALA A 111 0.89 -0.70 -0.71
CA ALA A 111 1.61 -0.63 0.56
C ALA A 111 1.19 -1.76 1.51
N SER A 112 2.11 -2.16 2.37
CA SER A 112 1.88 -2.98 3.57
C SER A 112 2.67 -2.37 4.71
N LEU A 113 2.04 -2.18 5.86
CA LEU A 113 2.66 -1.63 7.07
C LEU A 113 2.35 -2.54 8.25
N ASP A 114 3.37 -2.82 9.03
CA ASP A 114 3.28 -3.54 10.30
C ASP A 114 3.54 -2.54 11.43
N PHE A 115 2.64 -2.49 12.39
CA PHE A 115 2.78 -1.71 13.61
C PHE A 115 3.12 -2.64 14.78
N ASP A 116 3.94 -2.17 15.71
CA ASP A 116 4.34 -2.89 16.92
C ASP A 116 3.34 -2.74 18.08
N ARG A 117 2.27 -1.96 17.87
CA ARG A 117 1.21 -1.68 18.84
C ARG A 117 -0.18 -1.88 18.23
N ASP A 118 -1.16 -2.11 19.10
CA ASP A 118 -2.56 -2.36 18.76
C ASP A 118 -3.53 -1.35 19.44
N ASP A 119 -3.02 -0.27 20.04
CA ASP A 119 -3.81 0.75 20.74
C ASP A 119 -4.44 1.80 19.80
N PHE A 120 -5.08 1.34 18.73
CA PHE A 120 -5.68 2.18 17.69
C PHE A 120 -7.21 2.03 17.60
N ASP A 121 -7.85 3.11 17.19
CA ASP A 121 -9.17 3.10 16.58
C ASP A 121 -9.02 3.20 15.04
N PHE A 122 -9.89 2.50 14.32
CA PHE A 122 -10.00 2.55 12.87
C PHE A 122 -11.01 3.62 12.46
N LEU A 123 -10.52 4.75 11.97
CA LEU A 123 -11.33 5.85 11.44
C LEU A 123 -11.45 5.72 9.93
N TYR A 124 -12.66 5.88 9.39
CA TYR A 124 -12.93 5.82 7.96
C TYR A 124 -14.11 6.72 7.58
N LEU A 125 -14.21 7.02 6.28
CA LEU A 125 -15.29 7.85 5.74
C LEU A 125 -16.29 6.98 5.01
N ALA A 126 -17.51 6.91 5.53
CA ALA A 126 -18.58 6.09 4.97
C ALA A 126 -19.88 6.88 4.77
N GLY A 127 -20.73 6.41 3.86
CA GLY A 127 -21.98 7.10 3.57
C GLY A 127 -22.84 6.39 2.55
N ALA A 128 -23.63 7.18 1.83
CA ALA A 128 -24.47 6.78 0.72
C ALA A 128 -24.58 7.96 -0.27
N PRO A 129 -25.15 7.77 -1.48
CA PRO A 129 -25.40 8.88 -2.39
C PRO A 129 -26.16 10.02 -1.69
N LEU A 130 -25.75 11.27 -1.95
CA LEU A 130 -26.29 12.51 -1.33
C LEU A 130 -26.01 12.65 0.18
N ARG A 131 -25.27 11.71 0.76
CA ARG A 131 -24.98 11.59 2.20
C ARG A 131 -23.58 10.98 2.40
N GLU A 132 -22.59 11.49 1.68
CA GLU A 132 -21.25 10.91 1.62
C GLU A 132 -20.35 11.30 2.81
N ARG A 133 -19.37 10.44 3.10
CA ARG A 133 -18.16 10.74 3.90
C ARG A 133 -18.44 11.19 5.35
N PHE A 134 -19.41 10.57 6.02
CA PHE A 134 -19.50 10.70 7.48
C PHE A 134 -18.29 10.04 8.12
N VAL A 135 -17.68 10.72 9.09
CA VAL A 135 -16.62 10.17 9.93
C VAL A 135 -17.20 9.03 10.77
N LYS A 136 -16.60 7.85 10.64
CA LYS A 136 -16.89 6.67 11.46
C LYS A 136 -15.59 6.25 12.14
N GLN A 137 -15.68 5.89 13.40
CA GLN A 137 -14.54 5.45 14.21
C GLN A 137 -14.99 4.27 15.08
N GLN A 138 -14.15 3.25 15.17
CA GLN A 138 -14.37 2.08 16.02
C GLN A 138 -13.04 1.52 16.52
N PRO A 139 -12.99 0.88 17.71
CA PRO A 139 -11.78 0.26 18.19
C PRO A 139 -11.25 -0.81 17.22
N LEU A 140 -9.94 -0.79 16.95
CA LEU A 140 -9.28 -1.85 16.20
C LEU A 140 -9.03 -3.03 17.14
N THR A 141 -9.85 -4.07 17.03
CA THR A 141 -9.71 -5.29 17.83
C THR A 141 -9.06 -6.41 17.02
N MET A 142 -8.74 -7.54 17.67
CA MET A 142 -8.29 -8.74 16.97
C MET A 142 -9.28 -9.14 15.87
N GLY A 143 -8.80 -9.24 14.63
CA GLY A 143 -9.62 -9.59 13.48
C GLY A 143 -9.18 -8.86 12.21
N ARG A 144 -10.08 -8.81 11.23
CA ARG A 144 -9.90 -8.07 9.97
C ARG A 144 -10.95 -6.98 9.87
N PHE A 145 -10.48 -5.75 9.71
CA PHE A 145 -11.30 -4.60 9.35
C PHE A 145 -10.89 -4.15 7.96
N SER A 146 -11.87 -3.92 7.08
CA SER A 146 -11.60 -3.47 5.72
C SER A 146 -12.74 -2.62 5.20
N ILE A 147 -12.39 -1.57 4.50
CA ILE A 147 -13.26 -0.80 3.60
C ILE A 147 -12.80 -1.04 2.17
N GLY A 148 -13.70 -0.90 1.20
CA GLY A 148 -13.37 -1.12 -0.19
C GLY A 148 -14.53 -0.83 -1.13
N SER A 149 -14.28 -0.92 -2.42
CA SER A 149 -15.30 -0.79 -3.46
C SER A 149 -15.11 -1.83 -4.55
N ILE A 150 -16.19 -2.57 -4.86
CA ILE A 150 -16.24 -3.52 -5.98
C ILE A 150 -16.96 -2.95 -7.22
N ARG A 151 -17.23 -1.64 -7.24
CA ARG A 151 -18.06 -0.99 -8.28
C ARG A 151 -17.27 -0.55 -9.51
N GLY A 152 -15.96 -0.85 -9.58
CA GLY A 152 -15.06 -0.29 -10.60
C GLY A 152 -14.78 1.20 -10.41
N ALA A 153 -15.22 1.79 -9.29
CA ALA A 153 -15.04 3.19 -8.95
C ALA A 153 -14.89 3.37 -7.44
N SER A 154 -14.21 4.43 -7.00
CA SER A 154 -14.32 4.91 -5.62
C SER A 154 -15.78 5.30 -5.36
N SER A 155 -16.34 4.83 -4.24
CA SER A 155 -17.80 4.78 -4.08
C SER A 155 -18.32 5.85 -3.13
N HIS A 156 -19.62 6.17 -3.24
CA HIS A 156 -20.32 6.96 -2.22
C HIS A 156 -20.37 6.26 -0.84
N HIS A 157 -20.16 4.94 -0.80
CA HIS A 157 -20.30 4.12 0.40
C HIS A 157 -19.06 4.15 1.27
N PHE A 158 -17.88 4.05 0.63
CA PHE A 158 -16.57 4.13 1.27
C PHE A 158 -15.64 4.98 0.42
N ASN A 159 -15.00 5.95 1.08
CA ASN A 159 -13.91 6.70 0.50
C ASN A 159 -12.61 5.87 0.57
N PRO A 160 -11.70 5.99 -0.41
CA PRO A 160 -10.35 5.39 -0.38
C PRO A 160 -9.41 6.03 0.66
N PHE A 161 -9.92 6.31 1.87
CA PHE A 161 -9.22 6.89 2.99
C PHE A 161 -9.59 6.19 4.29
N PHE A 162 -8.59 5.92 5.10
CA PHE A 162 -8.76 5.56 6.51
C PHE A 162 -7.62 6.14 7.35
N ALA A 163 -7.81 6.19 8.65
CA ALA A 163 -6.76 6.55 9.59
C ALA A 163 -6.72 5.58 10.77
N LEU A 164 -5.52 5.38 11.31
CA LEU A 164 -5.31 4.74 12.61
C LEU A 164 -5.12 5.84 13.63
N VAL A 165 -6.09 5.96 14.54
CA VAL A 165 -6.14 7.02 15.55
C VAL A 165 -5.73 6.41 16.88
N ARG A 166 -4.70 6.94 17.52
CA ARG A 166 -4.27 6.42 18.82
C ARG A 166 -5.36 6.66 19.87
N LYS A 167 -5.58 5.69 20.77
CA LYS A 167 -6.56 5.85 21.85
C LYS A 167 -6.29 7.14 22.64
N GLY A 168 -7.32 7.98 22.76
CA GLY A 168 -7.25 9.28 23.44
C GLY A 168 -6.85 10.46 22.55
N ALA A 169 -6.42 10.23 21.31
CA ALA A 169 -6.19 11.30 20.35
C ALA A 169 -7.50 12.04 20.03
N GLN A 170 -7.38 13.35 19.81
CA GLN A 170 -8.44 14.29 19.48
C GLN A 170 -8.00 15.15 18.28
N GLU A 171 -8.87 16.04 17.81
CA GLU A 171 -8.57 16.92 16.68
C GLU A 171 -7.29 17.77 16.86
N GLU A 172 -6.97 18.15 18.11
CA GLU A 172 -5.86 19.05 18.42
C GLU A 172 -4.64 18.34 19.06
N ASN A 173 -4.73 17.04 19.35
CA ASN A 173 -3.65 16.32 20.03
C ASN A 173 -3.67 14.80 19.82
N GLY A 174 -2.50 14.19 19.96
CA GLY A 174 -2.33 12.74 19.84
C GLY A 174 -1.87 12.29 18.45
N ASP A 175 -1.49 11.02 18.36
CA ASP A 175 -0.89 10.46 17.14
C ASP A 175 -1.98 9.88 16.22
N VAL A 176 -1.92 10.25 14.93
CA VAL A 176 -2.82 9.73 13.90
C VAL A 176 -2.02 9.41 12.64
N TYR A 177 -2.24 8.21 12.09
CA TYR A 177 -1.67 7.79 10.81
C TYR A 177 -2.76 7.77 9.75
N GLY A 178 -2.71 8.69 8.78
CA GLY A 178 -3.66 8.76 7.67
C GLY A 178 -3.18 8.01 6.44
N PHE A 179 -4.09 7.32 5.76
CA PHE A 179 -3.83 6.54 4.56
C PHE A 179 -4.84 6.88 3.48
N SER A 180 -4.35 7.23 2.28
CA SER A 180 -5.18 7.53 1.11
C SER A 180 -4.57 6.89 -0.13
N THR A 181 -5.40 6.43 -1.07
CA THR A 181 -4.93 5.92 -2.36
C THR A 181 -5.31 6.84 -3.52
N CYS A 182 -4.36 7.09 -4.42
CA CYS A 182 -4.56 7.84 -5.66
C CYS A 182 -5.17 6.96 -6.76
N ILE A 183 -6.30 6.32 -6.46
CA ILE A 183 -7.02 5.41 -7.36
C ILE A 183 -8.49 5.84 -7.43
N ALA A 184 -9.02 5.93 -8.66
CA ALA A 184 -10.43 6.24 -8.89
C ALA A 184 -11.31 4.98 -9.06
N GLY A 185 -10.72 3.79 -9.07
CA GLY A 185 -11.37 2.49 -9.32
C GLY A 185 -11.68 1.68 -8.06
N THR A 186 -11.71 0.35 -8.23
CA THR A 186 -11.78 -0.62 -7.12
C THR A 186 -10.59 -0.46 -6.18
N PHE A 187 -10.84 -0.48 -4.88
CA PHE A 187 -9.83 -0.45 -3.81
C PHE A 187 -10.24 -1.36 -2.66
#